data_AF-A0A840PTM0-F1
#
_entry.id   AF-A0A840PTM0-F1
#
_cell.length_a   1.000
_cell.length_b   1.000
_cell.length_c   1.000
_cell.angle_alpha   90.00
_cell.angle_beta   90.00
_cell.angle_gamma   90.00
#
_symmetry.space_group_name_H-M   'P 1'
#
loop_
_entity.id
_entity.type
_entity.pdbx_description
1 polymer ?
#
loop_
_entity_poly.entity_id
_entity_poly.type
_entity_poly.pdbx_seq_one_letter_code
_entity_poly.pdbx_strand_id
1 'polypeptide(L)'
;MSRITQDTNVVKEFVTEQFVSFVSGLFAILGAVIVLLWIDWKMTLLLLIAVPLTIFVTYPLGDKMYALSMANQDELAGFGGRLGRILSNIRLVKASQTEQQELEGGKAQIQQLYKFGMKEAKIVTVLTPLMTLIMMVVLIVIFGYGGSQVASGAITSGELVAIMIYLVQIIMPFTQMATFFTDLQKTLGATERIVETLKEKREVQDGKSVPATPLPIHFQNVSFKYNEKYVLKGITFTIAPNKTTAFVSQSGGGKTTMFSLIERFYDVTSGAILYGDENIERFNLTQWRNLFGYVSQNAPLLNGTIRENVMYGTKGASEEEVLAALKAAYAYDFVMQLEKGLDTEVGEGGIKLSGGQKQRIAIARAILRNPRILLLDEATSNLDNESEREVQLALQELMKDRMTIIIAHRLSTIINADQILIFEDGQLTGQGTHEALLKTHPYYQQLWRKGHLDG
;
A
#
# COMPACT_ATOMS: atom_id res chain seq x y z
N MET A 1 -3.23 1.39 -0.70
CA MET A 1 -3.98 2.01 -1.83
C MET A 1 -5.26 1.24 -2.14
N SER A 2 -5.21 0.08 -2.80
CA SER A 2 -6.42 -0.68 -3.21
C SER A 2 -7.44 -0.90 -2.07
N ARG A 3 -6.98 -1.30 -0.88
CA ARG A 3 -7.85 -1.48 0.30
C ARG A 3 -8.52 -0.19 0.78
N ILE A 4 -7.82 0.95 0.79
CA ILE A 4 -8.38 2.25 1.18
C ILE A 4 -9.43 2.70 0.17
N THR A 5 -9.14 2.57 -1.13
CA THR A 5 -10.08 2.90 -2.20
C THR A 5 -11.33 2.04 -2.13
N GLN A 6 -11.17 0.72 -1.93
CA GLN A 6 -12.28 -0.21 -1.79
C GLN A 6 -13.12 0.10 -0.55
N ASP A 7 -12.51 0.26 0.61
CA ASP A 7 -13.22 0.55 1.86
C ASP A 7 -13.96 1.90 1.79
N THR A 8 -13.35 2.92 1.18
CA THR A 8 -14.00 4.22 0.98
C THR A 8 -15.17 4.12 0.00
N ASN A 9 -15.05 3.31 -1.05
CA ASN A 9 -16.15 3.07 -2.01
C ASN A 9 -17.32 2.34 -1.34
N VAL A 10 -17.06 1.33 -0.50
CA VAL A 10 -18.11 0.63 0.25
C VAL A 10 -18.89 1.62 1.13
N VAL A 11 -18.20 2.49 1.87
CA VAL A 11 -18.84 3.52 2.70
C VAL A 11 -19.66 4.50 1.84
N LYS A 12 -19.10 4.95 0.72
CA LYS A 12 -19.78 5.85 -0.22
C LYS A 12 -21.06 5.21 -0.75
N GLU A 13 -20.98 4.01 -1.34
CA GLU A 13 -22.12 3.28 -1.91
C GLU A 13 -23.23 3.07 -0.89
N PHE A 14 -22.87 2.73 0.35
CA PHE A 14 -23.85 2.59 1.42
C PHE A 14 -24.62 3.88 1.67
N VAL A 15 -23.92 5.00 1.81
CA VAL A 15 -24.55 6.30 2.11
C VAL A 15 -25.35 6.83 0.92
N THR A 16 -24.84 6.71 -0.31
CA THR A 16 -25.45 7.32 -1.49
C THR A 16 -26.54 6.48 -2.12
N GLU A 17 -26.46 5.15 -2.03
CA GLU A 17 -27.37 4.24 -2.72
C GLU A 17 -28.19 3.42 -1.74
N GLN A 18 -27.54 2.58 -0.92
CA GLN A 18 -28.25 1.58 -0.13
C GLN A 18 -29.12 2.20 0.96
N PHE A 19 -28.64 3.25 1.64
CA PHE A 19 -29.41 4.00 2.62
C PHE A 19 -30.60 4.72 1.98
N VAL A 20 -30.39 5.34 0.82
CA VAL A 20 -31.45 6.03 0.07
C VAL A 20 -32.53 5.04 -0.38
N SER A 21 -32.13 3.88 -0.93
CA SER A 21 -33.04 2.81 -1.32
C SER A 21 -33.79 2.24 -0.13
N PHE A 22 -33.14 2.05 1.03
CA PHE A 22 -33.80 1.58 2.24
C PHE A 22 -34.87 2.55 2.73
N VAL A 23 -34.54 3.85 2.83
CA VAL A 23 -35.49 4.89 3.28
C VAL A 23 -36.63 5.05 2.29
N SER A 24 -36.33 5.13 0.99
CA SER A 24 -37.34 5.25 -0.07
C SER A 24 -38.23 4.01 -0.12
N GLY A 25 -37.65 2.83 0.07
CA GLY A 25 -38.37 1.56 0.18
C GLY A 25 -39.30 1.51 1.38
N LEU A 26 -38.86 2.00 2.55
CA LEU A 26 -39.70 2.13 3.74
C LEU A 26 -40.91 3.04 3.47
N PHE A 27 -40.70 4.21 2.86
CA PHE A 27 -41.80 5.10 2.49
C PHE A 27 -42.74 4.48 1.47
N ALA A 28 -42.20 3.75 0.47
CA ALA A 28 -43.01 3.06 -0.53
C ALA A 28 -43.89 1.97 0.10
N ILE A 29 -43.33 1.14 1.00
CA ILE A 29 -44.08 0.09 1.71
C ILE A 29 -45.15 0.71 2.60
N LEU A 30 -44.78 1.67 3.44
CA LEU A 30 -45.74 2.32 4.36
C LEU A 30 -46.85 3.03 3.58
N GLY A 31 -46.50 3.79 2.54
CA GLY A 31 -47.46 4.46 1.68
C GLY A 31 -48.41 3.47 0.99
N ALA A 32 -47.88 2.39 0.42
CA ALA A 32 -48.69 1.35 -0.21
C ALA A 32 -49.63 0.68 0.80
N VAL A 33 -49.15 0.31 1.99
CA VAL A 33 -49.99 -0.32 3.05
C VAL A 33 -51.09 0.63 3.53
N ILE A 34 -50.79 1.93 3.73
CA ILE A 34 -51.80 2.92 4.13
C ILE A 34 -52.88 3.07 3.05
N VAL A 35 -52.48 3.19 1.78
CA VAL A 35 -53.42 3.29 0.66
C VAL A 35 -54.27 2.01 0.54
N LEU A 36 -53.65 0.84 0.65
CA LEU A 36 -54.35 -0.45 0.63
C LEU A 36 -55.38 -0.54 1.77
N LEU A 37 -54.99 -0.18 3.01
CA LEU A 37 -55.91 -0.17 4.16
C LEU A 37 -57.07 0.80 3.97
N TRP A 38 -56.84 1.93 3.30
CA TRP A 38 -57.87 2.92 2.99
C TRP A 38 -58.87 2.41 1.94
N ILE A 39 -58.40 1.67 0.94
CA ILE A 39 -59.24 1.06 -0.11
C ILE A 39 -60.07 -0.10 0.46
N ASP A 40 -59.41 -1.14 1.01
CA ASP A 40 -60.09 -2.28 1.62
C ASP A 40 -59.19 -2.94 2.67
N TRP A 41 -59.50 -2.70 3.95
CA TRP A 41 -58.71 -3.23 5.06
C TRP A 41 -58.76 -4.77 5.16
N LYS A 42 -59.82 -5.42 4.68
CA LYS A 42 -59.97 -6.89 4.75
C LYS A 42 -59.05 -7.56 3.72
N MET A 43 -59.00 -7.04 2.50
CA MET A 43 -58.04 -7.48 1.48
C MET A 43 -56.61 -7.21 1.90
N THR A 44 -56.36 -6.05 2.48
CA THR A 44 -55.02 -5.69 2.94
C THR A 44 -54.53 -6.66 4.02
N LEU A 45 -55.40 -7.08 4.93
CA LEU A 45 -55.06 -8.06 5.96
C LEU A 45 -54.76 -9.44 5.36
N LEU A 46 -55.50 -9.86 4.33
CA LEU A 46 -55.19 -11.06 3.54
C LEU A 46 -53.79 -10.98 2.87
N LEU A 47 -53.45 -9.82 2.29
CA LEU A 47 -52.12 -9.58 1.71
C LEU A 47 -51.02 -9.62 2.76
N LEU A 48 -51.24 -9.01 3.92
CA LEU A 48 -50.28 -9.01 5.01
C LEU A 48 -50.04 -10.40 5.58
N ILE A 49 -51.03 -11.31 5.54
CA ILE A 49 -50.85 -12.73 5.94
C ILE A 49 -49.98 -13.50 4.93
N ALA A 50 -50.00 -13.13 3.65
CA ALA A 50 -49.17 -13.77 2.64
C ALA A 50 -47.67 -13.54 2.86
N VAL A 51 -47.28 -12.41 3.48
CA VAL A 51 -45.88 -12.08 3.80
C VAL A 51 -45.22 -13.07 4.78
N PRO A 52 -45.73 -13.29 6.01
CA PRO A 52 -45.14 -14.26 6.93
C PRO A 52 -45.21 -15.69 6.41
N LEU A 53 -46.24 -16.03 5.61
CA LEU A 53 -46.31 -17.32 4.92
C LEU A 53 -45.14 -17.49 3.93
N THR A 54 -44.86 -16.45 3.14
CA THR A 54 -43.74 -16.44 2.20
C THR A 54 -42.40 -16.58 2.93
N ILE A 55 -42.20 -15.83 4.02
CA ILE A 55 -40.99 -15.93 4.85
C ILE A 55 -40.84 -17.34 5.40
N PHE A 56 -41.90 -17.91 5.99
CA PHE A 56 -41.89 -19.25 6.57
C PHE A 56 -41.51 -20.33 5.54
N VAL A 57 -42.06 -20.25 4.33
CA VAL A 57 -41.79 -21.21 3.25
C VAL A 57 -40.36 -21.07 2.71
N THR A 58 -39.82 -19.85 2.65
CA THR A 58 -38.52 -19.58 2.02
C THR A 58 -37.33 -19.61 2.98
N TYR A 59 -37.56 -19.37 4.28
CA TYR A 59 -36.53 -19.36 5.33
C TYR A 59 -35.54 -20.54 5.28
N PRO A 60 -35.97 -21.82 5.19
CA PRO A 60 -35.03 -22.95 5.19
C PRO A 60 -34.16 -23.03 3.93
N LEU A 61 -34.60 -22.47 2.80
CA LEU A 61 -33.80 -22.35 1.59
C LEU A 61 -32.84 -21.15 1.68
N GLY A 62 -33.27 -20.07 2.32
CA GLY A 62 -32.47 -18.86 2.57
C GLY A 62 -31.21 -19.15 3.40
N ASP A 63 -31.34 -19.86 4.52
CA ASP A 63 -30.19 -20.22 5.37
C ASP A 63 -29.17 -21.09 4.63
N LYS A 64 -29.65 -22.07 3.86
CA LYS A 64 -28.80 -22.92 3.01
C LYS A 64 -28.10 -22.11 1.93
N MET A 65 -28.80 -21.14 1.33
CA MET A 65 -28.23 -20.24 0.33
C MET A 65 -27.11 -19.41 0.95
N TYR A 66 -27.36 -18.80 2.11
CA TYR A 66 -26.38 -17.95 2.79
C TYR A 66 -25.08 -18.70 3.10
N ALA A 67 -25.18 -19.89 3.71
CA ALA A 67 -24.00 -20.71 4.02
C ALA A 67 -23.22 -21.09 2.75
N LEU A 68 -23.92 -21.38 1.66
CA LEU A 68 -23.31 -21.73 0.38
C LEU A 68 -22.64 -20.52 -0.30
N SER A 69 -23.29 -19.36 -0.28
CA SER A 69 -22.72 -18.12 -0.81
C SER A 69 -21.45 -17.72 -0.06
N MET A 70 -21.40 -17.93 1.26
CA MET A 70 -20.18 -17.69 2.05
C MET A 70 -19.05 -18.64 1.62
N ALA A 71 -19.31 -19.94 1.54
CA ALA A 71 -18.31 -20.91 1.08
C ALA A 71 -17.82 -20.61 -0.36
N ASN A 72 -18.73 -20.15 -1.24
CA ASN A 72 -18.37 -19.75 -2.60
C ASN A 72 -17.48 -18.48 -2.61
N GLN A 73 -17.76 -17.50 -1.75
CA GLN A 73 -16.92 -16.30 -1.61
C GLN A 73 -15.52 -16.62 -1.09
N ASP A 74 -15.41 -17.52 -0.11
CA ASP A 74 -14.11 -17.97 0.43
C ASP A 74 -13.28 -18.67 -0.65
N GLU A 75 -13.90 -19.56 -1.44
CA GLU A 75 -13.22 -20.25 -2.55
C GLU A 75 -12.81 -19.25 -3.65
N LEU A 76 -13.66 -18.26 -3.97
CA LEU A 76 -13.33 -17.18 -4.92
C LEU A 76 -12.14 -16.35 -4.45
N ALA A 77 -12.11 -15.99 -3.16
CA ALA A 77 -10.99 -15.25 -2.57
C ALA A 77 -9.69 -16.08 -2.62
N GLY A 78 -9.78 -17.38 -2.31
CA GLY A 78 -8.65 -18.31 -2.42
C GLY A 78 -8.11 -18.42 -3.84
N PHE A 79 -8.99 -18.55 -4.83
CA PHE A 79 -8.65 -18.60 -6.26
C PHE A 79 -8.02 -17.28 -6.74
N GLY A 80 -8.63 -16.14 -6.41
CA GLY A 80 -8.09 -14.82 -6.73
C GLY A 80 -6.71 -14.58 -6.13
N GLY A 81 -6.50 -14.97 -4.87
CA GLY A 81 -5.20 -14.90 -4.20
C GLY A 81 -4.14 -15.77 -4.88
N ARG A 82 -4.51 -16.98 -5.35
CA ARG A 82 -3.60 -17.84 -6.12
C ARG A 82 -3.23 -17.21 -7.47
N LEU A 83 -4.21 -16.74 -8.23
CA LEU A 83 -3.96 -16.07 -9.51
C LEU A 83 -3.05 -14.85 -9.34
N GLY A 84 -3.30 -14.04 -8.31
CA GLY A 84 -2.43 -12.91 -7.97
C GLY A 84 -0.98 -13.31 -7.77
N ARG A 85 -0.72 -14.40 -7.02
CA ARG A 85 0.65 -14.93 -6.80
C ARG A 85 1.30 -15.47 -8.07
N ILE A 86 0.56 -16.23 -8.87
CA ILE A 86 1.06 -16.83 -10.13
C ILE A 86 1.39 -15.74 -11.14
N LEU A 87 0.46 -14.80 -11.39
CA LEU A 87 0.63 -13.77 -12.42
C LEU A 87 1.71 -12.76 -12.04
N SER A 88 1.80 -12.38 -10.76
CA SER A 88 2.89 -11.50 -10.28
C SER A 88 4.27 -12.15 -10.41
N ASN A 89 4.34 -13.49 -10.38
CA ASN A 89 5.57 -14.25 -10.50
C ASN A 89 5.63 -15.09 -11.79
N ILE A 90 5.00 -14.63 -12.88
CA ILE A 90 4.86 -15.41 -14.11
C ILE A 90 6.21 -15.85 -14.69
N ARG A 91 7.26 -15.03 -14.52
CA ARG A 91 8.63 -15.38 -14.94
C ARG A 91 9.17 -16.60 -14.21
N LEU A 92 8.89 -16.74 -12.91
CA LEU A 92 9.30 -17.90 -12.12
C LEU A 92 8.58 -19.15 -12.61
N VAL A 93 7.26 -19.06 -12.82
CA VAL A 93 6.46 -20.19 -13.31
C VAL A 93 7.00 -20.69 -14.65
N LYS A 94 7.31 -19.77 -15.58
CA LYS A 94 7.93 -20.07 -16.88
C LYS A 94 9.34 -20.66 -16.75
N ALA A 95 10.18 -20.08 -15.90
CA ALA A 95 11.55 -20.55 -15.70
C ALA A 95 11.59 -21.94 -15.05
N SER A 96 10.65 -22.23 -14.15
CA SER A 96 10.50 -23.52 -13.47
C SER A 96 9.72 -24.55 -14.29
N GLN A 97 9.19 -24.19 -15.48
CA GLN A 97 8.39 -25.06 -16.34
C GLN A 97 7.16 -25.68 -15.64
N THR A 98 6.53 -24.92 -14.74
CA THR A 98 5.43 -25.39 -13.88
C THR A 98 4.04 -25.01 -14.39
N GLU A 99 3.93 -24.51 -15.63
CA GLU A 99 2.65 -23.99 -16.16
C GLU A 99 1.52 -25.02 -16.13
N GLN A 100 1.81 -26.28 -16.48
CA GLN A 100 0.80 -27.33 -16.48
C GLN A 100 0.31 -27.64 -15.06
N GLN A 101 1.22 -27.71 -14.09
CA GLN A 101 0.87 -27.96 -12.69
C GLN A 101 -0.02 -26.84 -12.13
N GLU A 102 0.31 -25.58 -12.42
CA GLU A 102 -0.49 -24.44 -11.99
C GLU A 102 -1.85 -24.40 -12.70
N LEU A 103 -1.90 -24.76 -13.97
CA LEU A 103 -3.12 -24.83 -14.77
C LEU A 103 -4.05 -25.95 -14.31
N GLU A 104 -3.51 -27.13 -13.97
CA GLU A 104 -4.27 -28.24 -13.38
C GLU A 104 -4.83 -27.88 -12.01
N GLY A 105 -4.01 -27.28 -11.15
CA GLY A 105 -4.47 -26.81 -9.85
C GLY A 105 -5.53 -25.72 -9.96
N GLY A 106 -5.38 -24.80 -10.92
CA GLY A 106 -6.38 -23.77 -11.22
C GLY A 106 -7.70 -24.38 -11.72
N LYS A 107 -7.63 -25.36 -12.63
CA LYS A 107 -8.81 -26.12 -13.08
C LYS A 107 -9.52 -26.82 -11.93
N ALA A 108 -8.80 -27.42 -10.99
CA ALA A 108 -9.39 -28.07 -9.83
C ALA A 108 -10.16 -27.07 -8.94
N GLN A 109 -9.62 -25.87 -8.71
CA GLN A 109 -10.34 -24.82 -7.97
C GLN A 109 -11.55 -24.29 -8.74
N ILE A 110 -11.43 -24.08 -10.05
CA ILE A 110 -12.58 -23.71 -10.90
C ILE A 110 -13.67 -24.78 -10.84
N GLN A 111 -13.32 -26.07 -10.80
CA GLN A 111 -14.30 -27.14 -10.64
C GLN A 111 -14.98 -27.11 -9.26
N GLN A 112 -14.28 -26.71 -8.19
CA GLN A 112 -14.92 -26.52 -6.88
C GLN A 112 -15.88 -25.33 -6.91
N LEU A 113 -15.47 -24.19 -7.47
CA LEU A 113 -16.33 -23.03 -7.69
C LEU A 113 -17.58 -23.40 -8.50
N TYR A 114 -17.40 -24.18 -9.57
CA TYR A 114 -18.52 -24.69 -10.37
C TYR A 114 -19.48 -25.56 -9.53
N LYS A 115 -18.96 -26.43 -8.65
CA LYS A 115 -19.81 -27.23 -7.75
C LYS A 115 -20.59 -26.37 -6.75
N PHE A 116 -19.98 -25.32 -6.20
CA PHE A 116 -20.68 -24.35 -5.35
C PHE A 116 -21.77 -23.63 -6.13
N GLY A 117 -21.45 -23.08 -7.31
CA GLY A 117 -22.42 -22.44 -8.18
C GLY A 117 -23.56 -23.36 -8.62
N MET A 118 -23.29 -24.65 -8.88
CA MET A 118 -24.33 -25.63 -9.19
C MET A 118 -25.24 -25.95 -7.99
N LYS A 119 -24.70 -25.99 -6.77
CA LYS A 119 -25.53 -26.12 -5.55
C LYS A 119 -26.41 -24.88 -5.36
N GLU A 120 -25.89 -23.69 -5.69
CA GLU A 120 -26.59 -22.41 -5.57
C GLU A 120 -27.73 -22.35 -6.58
N ALA A 121 -27.42 -22.69 -7.84
CA ALA A 121 -28.39 -22.79 -8.91
C ALA A 121 -29.54 -23.73 -8.56
N LYS A 122 -29.27 -24.90 -7.95
CA LYS A 122 -30.33 -25.82 -7.51
C LYS A 122 -31.28 -25.17 -6.50
N ILE A 123 -30.77 -24.36 -5.58
CA ILE A 123 -31.60 -23.64 -4.60
C ILE A 123 -32.42 -22.57 -5.34
N VAL A 124 -31.80 -21.76 -6.20
CA VAL A 124 -32.50 -20.71 -6.98
C VAL A 124 -33.59 -21.30 -7.88
N THR A 125 -33.32 -22.42 -8.55
CA THR A 125 -34.29 -23.08 -9.44
C THR A 125 -35.52 -23.58 -8.69
N VAL A 126 -35.43 -23.87 -7.39
CA VAL A 126 -36.60 -24.21 -6.56
C VAL A 126 -37.25 -22.94 -5.99
N LEU A 127 -36.44 -21.99 -5.53
CA LEU A 127 -36.90 -20.78 -4.85
C LEU A 127 -37.71 -19.87 -5.79
N THR A 128 -37.24 -19.64 -7.02
CA THR A 128 -37.90 -18.71 -7.96
C THR A 128 -39.30 -19.19 -8.36
N PRO A 129 -39.52 -20.45 -8.83
CA PRO A 129 -40.87 -20.93 -9.13
C PRO A 129 -41.77 -21.01 -7.90
N LEU A 130 -41.22 -21.32 -6.72
CA LEU A 130 -41.98 -21.33 -5.47
C LEU A 130 -42.51 -19.93 -5.12
N MET A 131 -41.67 -18.90 -5.25
CA MET A 131 -42.09 -17.51 -5.09
C MET A 131 -43.15 -17.11 -6.12
N THR A 132 -42.97 -17.47 -7.39
CA THR A 132 -43.96 -17.22 -8.44
C THR A 132 -45.29 -17.92 -8.14
N LEU A 133 -45.26 -19.16 -7.64
CA LEU A 133 -46.46 -19.92 -7.27
C LEU A 133 -47.19 -19.25 -6.11
N ILE A 134 -46.47 -18.83 -5.06
CA ILE A 134 -47.05 -18.09 -3.95
C ILE A 134 -47.71 -16.81 -4.46
N MET A 135 -47.03 -16.04 -5.32
CA MET A 135 -47.58 -14.84 -5.93
C MET A 135 -48.82 -15.10 -6.77
N MET A 136 -48.83 -16.18 -7.56
CA MET A 136 -50.02 -16.58 -8.33
C MET A 136 -51.19 -16.95 -7.43
N VAL A 137 -50.95 -17.68 -6.33
CA VAL A 137 -52.00 -18.00 -5.35
C VAL A 137 -52.56 -16.73 -4.72
N VAL A 138 -51.69 -15.79 -4.33
CA VAL A 138 -52.12 -14.49 -3.79
C VAL A 138 -52.98 -13.73 -4.81
N LEU A 139 -52.57 -13.69 -6.08
CA LEU A 139 -53.36 -13.05 -7.15
C LEU A 139 -54.71 -13.73 -7.37
N ILE A 140 -54.78 -15.06 -7.36
CA ILE A 140 -56.04 -15.80 -7.49
C ILE A 140 -56.99 -15.46 -6.33
N VAL A 141 -56.47 -15.39 -5.10
CA VAL A 141 -57.26 -15.00 -3.93
C VAL A 141 -57.79 -13.57 -4.07
N ILE A 142 -56.97 -12.64 -4.56
CA ILE A 142 -57.38 -11.26 -4.82
C ILE A 142 -58.44 -11.19 -5.92
N PHE A 143 -58.29 -11.93 -7.02
CA PHE A 143 -59.29 -11.95 -8.08
C PHE A 143 -60.62 -12.56 -7.61
N GLY A 144 -60.57 -13.67 -6.85
CA GLY A 144 -61.77 -14.32 -6.35
C GLY A 144 -62.52 -13.45 -5.34
N TYR A 145 -61.83 -13.07 -4.26
CA TYR A 145 -62.44 -12.24 -3.21
C TYR A 145 -62.73 -10.83 -3.72
N GLY A 146 -61.80 -10.21 -4.46
CA GLY A 146 -61.98 -8.88 -5.00
C GLY A 146 -62.99 -8.78 -6.12
N GLY A 147 -63.12 -9.79 -6.98
CA GLY A 147 -64.21 -9.87 -7.94
C GLY A 147 -65.58 -9.92 -7.25
N SER A 148 -65.71 -10.67 -6.15
CA SER A 148 -66.92 -10.67 -5.34
C SER A 148 -67.20 -9.30 -4.69
N GLN A 149 -66.17 -8.61 -4.20
CA GLN A 149 -66.31 -7.27 -3.62
C GLN A 149 -66.75 -6.25 -4.68
N VAL A 150 -66.19 -6.32 -5.91
CA VAL A 150 -66.62 -5.49 -7.05
C VAL A 150 -68.08 -5.80 -7.43
N ALA A 151 -68.46 -7.08 -7.53
CA ALA A 151 -69.83 -7.47 -7.85
C ALA A 151 -70.85 -7.02 -6.80
N SER A 152 -70.46 -6.97 -5.53
CA SER A 152 -71.28 -6.45 -4.43
C SER A 152 -71.35 -4.92 -4.37
N GLY A 153 -70.55 -4.22 -5.18
CA GLY A 153 -70.43 -2.75 -5.16
C GLY A 153 -69.62 -2.20 -3.98
N ALA A 154 -68.93 -3.05 -3.21
CA ALA A 154 -68.12 -2.64 -2.06
C ALA A 154 -66.82 -1.93 -2.47
N ILE A 155 -66.27 -2.28 -3.64
CA ILE A 155 -65.13 -1.61 -4.27
C ILE A 155 -65.38 -1.47 -5.78
N THR A 156 -64.66 -0.56 -6.43
CA THR A 156 -64.63 -0.36 -7.88
C THR A 156 -63.62 -1.29 -8.55
N SER A 157 -63.78 -1.50 -9.86
CA SER A 157 -62.78 -2.22 -10.66
C SER A 157 -61.42 -1.51 -10.69
N GLY A 158 -61.41 -0.18 -10.64
CA GLY A 158 -60.19 0.63 -10.55
C GLY A 158 -59.43 0.42 -9.24
N GLU A 159 -60.14 0.35 -8.12
CA GLU A 159 -59.56 0.03 -6.81
C GLU A 159 -58.95 -1.38 -6.77
N LEU A 160 -59.63 -2.37 -7.38
CA LEU A 160 -59.06 -3.72 -7.50
C LEU A 160 -57.75 -3.72 -8.30
N VAL A 161 -57.70 -3.02 -9.43
CA VAL A 161 -56.46 -2.87 -10.23
C VAL A 161 -55.38 -2.14 -9.44
N ALA A 162 -55.73 -1.09 -8.68
CA ALA A 162 -54.78 -0.39 -7.83
C ALA A 162 -54.17 -1.31 -6.77
N ILE A 163 -54.98 -2.14 -6.11
CA ILE A 163 -54.50 -3.14 -5.14
C ILE A 163 -53.48 -4.08 -5.79
N MET A 164 -53.73 -4.54 -7.02
CA MET A 164 -52.80 -5.42 -7.75
C MET A 164 -51.47 -4.74 -8.09
N ILE A 165 -51.50 -3.47 -8.50
CA ILE A 165 -50.29 -2.70 -8.79
C ILE A 165 -49.47 -2.50 -7.51
N TYR A 166 -50.11 -2.10 -6.41
CA TYR A 166 -49.43 -1.91 -5.12
C TYR A 166 -48.83 -3.21 -4.58
N LEU A 167 -49.47 -4.36 -4.79
CA LEU A 167 -48.92 -5.66 -4.42
C LEU A 167 -47.56 -5.92 -5.09
N VAL A 168 -47.45 -5.69 -6.39
CA VAL A 168 -46.20 -5.87 -7.13
C VAL A 168 -45.15 -4.84 -6.70
N GLN A 169 -45.59 -3.59 -6.46
CA GLN A 169 -44.70 -2.49 -6.07
C GLN A 169 -44.04 -2.69 -4.70
N ILE A 170 -44.67 -3.42 -3.78
CA ILE A 170 -44.11 -3.72 -2.45
C ILE A 170 -42.94 -4.73 -2.51
N ILE A 171 -42.85 -5.57 -3.54
CA ILE A 171 -41.86 -6.67 -3.63
C ILE A 171 -40.43 -6.13 -3.69
N MET A 172 -40.15 -5.14 -4.54
CA MET A 172 -38.80 -4.60 -4.76
C MET A 172 -38.22 -3.87 -3.53
N PRO A 173 -38.96 -2.97 -2.85
CA PRO A 173 -38.53 -2.42 -1.57
C PRO A 173 -38.21 -3.48 -0.51
N PHE A 174 -38.99 -4.57 -0.46
CA PHE A 174 -38.78 -5.64 0.50
C PHE A 174 -37.46 -6.38 0.28
N THR A 175 -37.07 -6.64 -0.97
CA THR A 175 -35.77 -7.26 -1.29
C THR A 175 -34.60 -6.32 -0.99
N GLN A 176 -34.74 -5.02 -1.23
CA GLN A 176 -33.73 -4.01 -0.88
C GLN A 176 -33.50 -3.91 0.65
N MET A 177 -34.57 -4.02 1.44
CA MET A 177 -34.45 -4.06 2.91
C MET A 177 -33.66 -5.27 3.40
N ALA A 178 -33.80 -6.43 2.74
CA ALA A 178 -33.08 -7.64 3.12
C ALA A 178 -31.56 -7.48 2.91
N THR A 179 -31.13 -6.82 1.84
CA THR A 179 -29.70 -6.61 1.56
C THR A 179 -29.09 -5.47 2.40
N PHE A 180 -29.89 -4.47 2.79
CA PHE A 180 -29.43 -3.32 3.57
C PHE A 180 -28.62 -3.68 4.83
N PHE A 181 -29.09 -4.65 5.63
CA PHE A 181 -28.38 -5.05 6.84
C PHE A 181 -27.03 -5.72 6.56
N THR A 182 -26.94 -6.49 5.47
CA THR A 182 -25.68 -7.10 5.05
C THR A 182 -24.68 -6.02 4.63
N ASP A 183 -25.14 -5.02 3.88
CA ASP A 183 -24.25 -3.97 3.42
C ASP A 183 -23.89 -2.95 4.52
N LEU A 184 -24.78 -2.75 5.49
CA LEU A 184 -24.49 -2.01 6.73
C LEU A 184 -23.34 -2.69 7.49
N GLN A 185 -23.37 -4.01 7.65
CA GLN A 185 -22.28 -4.74 8.31
C GLN A 185 -20.94 -4.60 7.58
N LYS A 186 -20.93 -4.72 6.25
CA LYS A 186 -19.72 -4.49 5.43
C LYS A 186 -19.18 -3.07 5.63
N THR A 187 -20.08 -2.08 5.63
CA THR A 187 -19.75 -0.66 5.80
C THR A 187 -19.18 -0.36 7.18
N LEU A 188 -19.74 -0.96 8.24
CA LEU A 188 -19.20 -0.83 9.60
C LEU A 188 -17.77 -1.36 9.68
N GLY A 189 -17.51 -2.55 9.12
CA GLY A 189 -16.15 -3.11 9.07
C GLY A 189 -15.17 -2.28 8.24
N ALA A 190 -15.60 -1.72 7.11
CA ALA A 190 -14.79 -0.80 6.30
C ALA A 190 -14.48 0.50 7.06
N THR A 191 -15.47 1.04 7.75
CA THR A 191 -15.34 2.27 8.54
C THR A 191 -14.39 2.07 9.72
N GLU A 192 -14.46 0.93 10.41
CA GLU A 192 -13.53 0.59 11.50
C GLU A 192 -12.08 0.64 11.04
N ARG A 193 -11.75 0.03 9.90
CA ARG A 193 -10.40 0.05 9.32
C ARG A 193 -9.94 1.44 8.89
N ILE A 194 -10.85 2.25 8.33
CA ILE A 194 -10.55 3.65 7.99
C ILE A 194 -10.24 4.44 9.26
N VAL A 195 -11.06 4.27 10.31
CA VAL A 195 -10.88 4.96 11.59
C VAL A 195 -9.60 4.51 12.30
N GLU A 196 -9.26 3.22 12.26
CA GLU A 196 -7.98 2.69 12.76
C GLU A 196 -6.80 3.42 12.10
N THR A 197 -6.80 3.49 10.77
CA THR A 197 -5.77 4.20 10.00
C THR A 197 -5.71 5.70 10.34
N LEU A 198 -6.86 6.35 10.54
CA LEU A 198 -6.92 7.78 10.88
C LEU A 198 -6.48 8.08 12.32
N LYS A 199 -6.58 7.11 13.23
CA LYS A 199 -6.16 7.21 14.63
C LYS A 199 -4.68 6.95 14.84
N GLU A 200 -3.98 6.42 13.83
CA GLU A 200 -2.54 6.21 13.91
C GLU A 200 -1.80 7.51 14.26
N LYS A 201 -0.78 7.37 15.11
CA LYS A 201 0.02 8.51 15.55
C LYS A 201 0.78 9.08 14.36
N ARG A 202 0.63 10.38 14.13
CA ARG A 202 1.39 11.11 13.11
C ARG A 202 2.75 11.51 13.66
N GLU A 203 3.74 11.58 12.77
CA GLU A 203 5.04 12.14 13.11
C GLU A 203 4.88 13.61 13.55
N VAL A 204 5.46 13.96 14.69
CA VAL A 204 5.46 15.34 15.20
C VAL A 204 6.45 16.14 14.37
N GLN A 205 5.95 17.15 13.65
CA GLN A 205 6.77 18.01 12.81
C GLN A 205 7.40 19.17 13.61
N ASP A 206 6.80 19.55 14.74
CA ASP A 206 7.26 20.67 15.56
C ASP A 206 8.56 20.35 16.31
N GLY A 207 9.35 21.38 16.57
CA GLY A 207 10.61 21.27 17.30
C GLY A 207 11.47 22.51 17.15
N LYS A 208 12.66 22.49 17.77
CA LYS A 208 13.67 23.54 17.64
C LYS A 208 14.16 23.66 16.20
N SER A 209 14.56 24.86 15.80
CA SER A 209 15.20 25.03 14.49
C SER A 209 16.56 24.37 14.46
N VAL A 210 16.90 23.80 13.31
CA VAL A 210 18.19 23.14 13.09
C VAL A 210 19.29 24.20 12.90
N PRO A 211 20.44 24.10 13.58
CA PRO A 211 21.55 25.04 13.41
C PRO A 211 21.99 25.20 11.95
N ALA A 212 22.37 26.41 11.56
CA ALA A 212 22.87 26.68 10.21
C ALA A 212 24.31 26.16 10.00
N THR A 213 25.09 26.08 11.07
CA THR A 213 26.47 25.63 11.05
C THR A 213 26.57 24.10 11.03
N PRO A 214 27.51 23.52 10.25
CA PRO A 214 27.80 22.09 10.32
C PRO A 214 28.32 21.70 11.71
N LEU A 215 27.60 20.84 12.40
CA LEU A 215 27.98 20.25 13.69
C LEU A 215 28.25 18.74 13.54
N PRO A 216 29.04 18.14 14.44
CA PRO A 216 29.21 16.68 14.50
C PRO A 216 27.91 15.98 14.91
N ILE A 217 27.75 14.72 14.48
CA ILE A 217 26.72 13.81 15.01
C ILE A 217 27.36 12.89 16.05
N HIS A 218 26.80 12.83 17.24
CA HIS A 218 27.27 11.96 18.32
C HIS A 218 26.25 10.85 18.60
N PHE A 219 26.70 9.61 18.57
CA PHE A 219 25.98 8.47 19.10
C PHE A 219 26.45 8.24 20.53
N GLN A 220 25.53 8.26 21.50
CA GLN A 220 25.83 8.07 22.92
C GLN A 220 25.08 6.85 23.47
N ASN A 221 25.80 5.73 23.63
CA ASN A 221 25.28 4.46 24.14
C ASN A 221 23.97 4.01 23.47
N VAL A 222 23.89 4.15 22.15
CA VAL A 222 22.66 3.93 21.39
C VAL A 222 22.39 2.43 21.25
N SER A 223 21.18 2.03 21.66
CA SER A 223 20.65 0.69 21.38
C SER A 223 19.32 0.79 20.65
N PHE A 224 19.08 -0.16 19.75
CA PHE A 224 17.86 -0.19 18.95
C PHE A 224 17.42 -1.63 18.68
N LYS A 225 16.10 -1.88 18.77
CA LYS A 225 15.47 -3.15 18.43
C LYS A 225 14.31 -2.97 17.45
N TYR A 226 14.18 -3.88 16.48
CA TYR A 226 12.93 -4.07 15.76
C TYR A 226 12.11 -5.12 16.49
N ASN A 227 10.88 -4.75 16.91
CA ASN A 227 10.05 -5.58 17.78
C ASN A 227 10.85 -5.99 19.04
N GLU A 228 11.20 -7.28 19.17
CA GLU A 228 11.98 -7.80 20.30
C GLU A 228 13.45 -8.09 19.98
N LYS A 229 13.91 -7.90 18.74
CA LYS A 229 15.29 -8.24 18.33
C LYS A 229 16.17 -7.00 18.28
N TYR A 230 17.19 -6.96 19.14
CA TYR A 230 18.22 -5.93 19.10
C TYR A 230 19.06 -6.01 17.83
N VAL A 231 19.18 -4.87 17.15
CA VAL A 231 20.01 -4.67 15.97
C VAL A 231 21.27 -3.87 16.32
N LEU A 232 21.14 -2.89 17.22
CA LEU A 232 22.26 -2.08 17.74
C LEU A 232 22.30 -2.19 19.25
N LYS A 233 23.50 -2.32 19.83
CA LYS A 233 23.74 -2.61 21.24
C LYS A 233 24.81 -1.66 21.81
N GLY A 234 24.37 -0.57 22.42
CA GLY A 234 25.22 0.36 23.18
C GLY A 234 26.32 1.03 22.37
N ILE A 235 26.07 1.38 21.11
CA ILE A 235 27.11 1.94 20.23
C ILE A 235 27.39 3.41 20.60
N THR A 236 28.67 3.77 20.62
CA THR A 236 29.13 5.14 20.90
C THR A 236 30.22 5.53 19.91
N PHE A 237 30.00 6.60 19.16
CA PHE A 237 30.97 7.15 18.21
C PHE A 237 30.56 8.56 17.79
N THR A 238 31.44 9.23 17.06
CA THR A 238 31.20 10.57 16.52
C THR A 238 31.44 10.58 15.02
N ILE A 239 30.60 11.31 14.29
CA ILE A 239 30.74 11.63 12.87
C ILE A 239 31.09 13.11 12.77
N ALA A 240 32.30 13.41 12.30
CA ALA A 240 32.79 14.78 12.20
C ALA A 240 32.15 15.54 11.03
N PRO A 241 31.91 16.86 11.15
CA PRO A 241 31.43 17.68 10.04
C PRO A 241 32.45 17.71 8.90
N ASN A 242 31.96 17.80 7.66
CA ASN A 242 32.77 17.89 6.44
C ASN A 242 33.80 16.76 6.27
N LYS A 243 33.49 15.59 6.85
CA LYS A 243 34.33 14.40 6.82
C LYS A 243 33.53 13.21 6.31
N THR A 244 34.24 12.26 5.72
CA THR A 244 33.66 11.02 5.22
C THR A 244 33.82 9.91 6.27
N THR A 245 32.71 9.39 6.76
CA THR A 245 32.68 8.24 7.67
C THR A 245 32.09 7.02 6.96
N ALA A 246 32.82 5.92 6.93
CA ALA A 246 32.36 4.66 6.35
C ALA A 246 31.88 3.69 7.43
N PHE A 247 30.71 3.08 7.22
CA PHE A 247 30.16 2.00 8.03
C PHE A 247 30.39 0.66 7.35
N VAL A 248 31.11 -0.22 8.03
CA VAL A 248 31.47 -1.55 7.56
C VAL A 248 30.89 -2.59 8.52
N SER A 249 30.12 -3.54 8.00
CA SER A 249 29.62 -4.66 8.80
C SER A 249 29.26 -5.83 7.90
N GLN A 250 29.08 -7.00 8.50
CA GLN A 250 28.51 -8.16 7.82
C GLN A 250 27.08 -7.86 7.31
N SER A 251 26.60 -8.64 6.34
CA SER A 251 25.22 -8.50 5.86
C SER A 251 24.24 -8.69 7.02
N GLY A 252 23.29 -7.77 7.17
CA GLY A 252 22.36 -7.74 8.31
C GLY A 252 22.89 -7.08 9.60
N GLY A 253 24.11 -6.53 9.60
CA GLY A 253 24.71 -5.86 10.77
C GLY A 253 24.18 -4.45 11.09
N GLY A 254 22.94 -4.11 10.70
CA GLY A 254 22.27 -2.86 11.12
C GLY A 254 22.67 -1.56 10.40
N LYS A 255 23.32 -1.61 9.24
CA LYS A 255 23.82 -0.42 8.53
C LYS A 255 22.70 0.53 8.08
N THR A 256 21.73 0.01 7.34
CA THR A 256 20.53 0.77 6.92
C THR A 256 19.69 1.22 8.12
N THR A 257 19.73 0.48 9.23
CA THR A 257 19.11 0.88 10.49
C THR A 257 19.77 2.14 11.06
N MET A 258 21.10 2.28 10.99
CA MET A 258 21.78 3.51 11.41
C MET A 258 21.33 4.72 10.58
N PHE A 259 21.18 4.58 9.25
CA PHE A 259 20.61 5.65 8.41
C PHE A 259 19.19 6.00 8.87
N SER A 260 18.36 4.98 9.09
CA SER A 260 16.98 5.17 9.51
C SER A 260 16.86 5.88 10.87
N LEU A 261 17.80 5.66 11.80
CA LEU A 261 17.84 6.37 13.08
C LEU A 261 18.31 7.82 12.92
N ILE A 262 19.33 8.06 12.09
CA ILE A 262 19.84 9.42 11.81
C ILE A 262 18.75 10.26 11.13
N GLU A 263 18.00 9.68 10.18
CA GLU A 263 16.89 10.35 9.48
C GLU A 263 15.60 10.45 10.31
N ARG A 264 15.60 9.90 11.53
CA ARG A 264 14.45 9.81 12.44
C ARG A 264 13.24 9.14 11.77
N PHE A 265 13.47 8.03 11.07
CA PHE A 265 12.39 7.09 10.71
C PHE A 265 12.03 6.16 11.88
N TYR A 266 12.96 6.00 12.82
CA TYR A 266 12.72 5.32 14.09
C TYR A 266 13.37 6.11 15.22
N ASP A 267 12.79 6.01 16.41
CA ASP A 267 13.40 6.49 17.64
C ASP A 267 14.31 5.41 18.24
N VAL A 268 15.34 5.84 18.97
CA VAL A 268 16.25 4.91 19.66
C VAL A 268 15.55 4.23 20.83
N THR A 269 15.92 2.98 21.13
CA THR A 269 15.36 2.26 22.29
C THR A 269 16.00 2.73 23.60
N SER A 270 17.30 3.03 23.56
CA SER A 270 18.04 3.63 24.68
C SER A 270 19.25 4.41 24.16
N GLY A 271 19.77 5.34 24.97
CA GLY A 271 20.84 6.24 24.57
C GLY A 271 20.31 7.48 23.86
N ALA A 272 21.17 8.20 23.15
CA ALA A 272 20.78 9.38 22.39
C ALA A 272 21.65 9.58 21.16
N ILE A 273 21.06 10.18 20.12
CA ILE A 273 21.79 10.73 18.98
C ILE A 273 21.73 12.25 19.09
N LEU A 274 22.88 12.91 19.10
CA LEU A 274 23.01 14.36 19.22
C LEU A 274 23.56 14.96 17.93
N TYR A 275 23.15 16.19 17.61
CA TYR A 275 23.79 17.04 16.61
C TYR A 275 24.41 18.25 17.33
N GLY A 276 25.73 18.26 17.45
CA GLY A 276 26.41 19.03 18.50
C GLY A 276 25.94 18.56 19.88
N ASP A 277 25.43 19.47 20.70
CA ASP A 277 25.03 19.17 22.08
C ASP A 277 23.53 18.87 22.24
N GLU A 278 22.73 18.94 21.17
CA GLU A 278 21.28 18.81 21.23
C GLU A 278 20.81 17.48 20.63
N ASN A 279 19.87 16.81 21.28
CA ASN A 279 19.27 15.57 20.79
C ASN A 279 18.46 15.82 19.51
N ILE A 280 18.68 14.97 18.50
CA ILE A 280 18.03 15.09 17.18
C ILE A 280 16.50 15.04 17.25
N GLU A 281 15.94 14.38 18.26
CA GLU A 281 14.49 14.27 18.51
C GLU A 281 13.82 15.62 18.79
N ARG A 282 14.60 16.60 19.28
CA ARG A 282 14.10 17.93 19.64
C ARG A 282 14.03 18.89 18.46
N PHE A 283 14.61 18.57 17.32
CA PHE A 283 14.55 19.42 16.13
C PHE A 283 13.23 19.27 15.38
N ASN A 284 12.83 20.33 14.68
CA ASN A 284 11.76 20.27 13.69
C ASN A 284 12.11 19.23 12.62
N LEU A 285 11.22 18.25 12.42
CA LEU A 285 11.50 17.07 11.61
C LEU A 285 11.69 17.42 10.13
N THR A 286 10.93 18.38 9.60
CA THR A 286 11.06 18.84 8.22
C THR A 286 12.42 19.52 7.99
N GLN A 287 12.84 20.40 8.90
CA GLN A 287 14.15 21.05 8.82
C GLN A 287 15.29 20.04 8.98
N TRP A 288 15.14 19.06 9.87
CA TRP A 288 16.10 17.98 10.07
C TRP A 288 16.27 17.16 8.79
N ARG A 289 15.17 16.66 8.22
CA ARG A 289 15.19 15.86 6.97
C ARG A 289 15.64 16.66 5.74
N ASN A 290 15.58 17.98 5.79
CA ASN A 290 16.14 18.86 4.75
C ASN A 290 17.67 18.92 4.76
N LEU A 291 18.34 18.50 5.83
CA LEU A 291 19.80 18.40 5.84
C LEU A 291 20.32 17.26 4.96
N PHE A 292 19.51 16.22 4.73
CA PHE A 292 19.98 14.97 4.15
C PHE A 292 19.77 14.89 2.64
N GLY A 293 20.77 14.35 1.95
CA GLY A 293 20.62 13.78 0.63
C GLY A 293 20.92 12.29 0.70
N TYR A 294 20.01 11.49 0.14
CA TYR A 294 20.12 10.04 0.17
C TYR A 294 20.31 9.49 -1.24
N VAL A 295 21.38 8.73 -1.43
CA VAL A 295 21.66 8.00 -2.68
C VAL A 295 21.66 6.51 -2.35
N SER A 296 20.52 5.87 -2.60
CA SER A 296 20.30 4.45 -2.32
C SER A 296 20.90 3.53 -3.39
N GLN A 297 21.09 2.27 -3.04
CA GLN A 297 21.55 1.21 -3.93
C GLN A 297 20.74 1.04 -5.21
N ASN A 298 19.41 1.05 -5.11
CA ASN A 298 18.52 0.77 -6.23
C ASN A 298 18.10 2.03 -7.02
N ALA A 299 18.54 3.21 -6.59
CA ALA A 299 18.18 4.52 -7.12
C ALA A 299 16.72 4.61 -7.64
N PRO A 300 15.72 4.52 -6.75
CA PRO A 300 14.33 4.51 -7.18
C PRO A 300 13.98 5.82 -7.89
N LEU A 301 13.29 5.67 -9.00
CA LEU A 301 12.70 6.75 -9.78
C LEU A 301 11.17 6.68 -9.66
N LEU A 302 10.56 7.84 -9.50
CA LEU A 302 9.12 7.98 -9.57
C LEU A 302 8.66 7.89 -11.01
N ASN A 303 7.42 7.45 -11.21
CA ASN A 303 6.80 7.51 -12.52
C ASN A 303 6.65 8.98 -12.93
N GLY A 304 7.13 9.32 -14.12
CA GLY A 304 7.24 10.69 -14.61
C GLY A 304 8.42 10.86 -15.56
N THR A 305 8.77 12.12 -15.84
CA THR A 305 9.89 12.52 -16.68
C THR A 305 11.23 12.49 -15.92
N ILE A 306 12.33 12.54 -16.65
CA ILE A 306 13.67 12.73 -16.05
C ILE A 306 13.72 14.05 -15.30
N ARG A 307 13.17 15.13 -15.87
CA ARG A 307 13.08 16.46 -15.25
C ARG A 307 12.42 16.38 -13.86
N GLU A 308 11.24 15.78 -13.77
CA GLU A 308 10.50 15.63 -12.51
C GLU A 308 11.28 14.82 -11.47
N ASN A 309 11.99 13.78 -11.91
CA ASN A 309 12.81 12.95 -11.02
C ASN A 309 14.05 13.68 -10.48
N VAL A 310 14.71 14.51 -11.30
CA VAL A 310 15.85 15.32 -10.86
C VAL A 310 15.39 16.43 -9.92
N MET A 311 14.25 17.07 -10.20
CA MET A 311 13.66 18.12 -9.37
C MET A 311 12.95 17.58 -8.11
N TYR A 312 12.86 16.26 -7.94
CA TYR A 312 12.12 15.69 -6.82
C TYR A 312 12.76 16.05 -5.47
N GLY A 313 12.03 16.82 -4.66
CA GLY A 313 12.49 17.34 -3.37
C GLY A 313 13.02 18.78 -3.43
N THR A 314 13.11 19.39 -4.62
CA THR A 314 13.53 20.79 -4.82
C THR A 314 12.43 21.57 -5.54
N LYS A 315 11.96 22.68 -4.94
CA LYS A 315 10.93 23.53 -5.55
C LYS A 315 11.57 24.68 -6.31
N GLY A 316 11.10 24.94 -7.52
CA GLY A 316 11.44 26.15 -8.29
C GLY A 316 12.86 26.17 -8.89
N ALA A 317 13.51 25.02 -9.04
CA ALA A 317 14.80 24.95 -9.72
C ALA A 317 14.66 25.37 -11.20
N SER A 318 15.59 26.18 -11.67
CA SER A 318 15.64 26.60 -13.08
C SER A 318 16.14 25.46 -13.96
N GLU A 319 15.84 25.54 -15.27
CA GLU A 319 16.36 24.54 -16.22
C GLU A 319 17.89 24.53 -16.24
N GLU A 320 18.54 25.69 -16.09
CA GLU A 320 20.00 25.80 -16.02
C GLU A 320 20.57 25.04 -14.80
N GLU A 321 19.93 25.13 -13.64
CA GLU A 321 20.31 24.38 -12.44
C GLU A 321 20.15 22.87 -12.63
N VAL A 322 19.06 22.44 -13.28
CA VAL A 322 18.82 21.03 -13.62
C VAL A 322 19.91 20.51 -14.56
N LEU A 323 20.25 21.26 -15.62
CA LEU A 323 21.29 20.88 -16.57
C LEU A 323 22.68 20.87 -15.92
N ALA A 324 22.96 21.81 -15.02
CA ALA A 324 24.22 21.84 -14.24
C ALA A 324 24.33 20.61 -13.33
N ALA A 325 23.25 20.25 -12.63
CA ALA A 325 23.20 19.06 -11.79
C ALA A 325 23.40 17.77 -12.60
N LEU A 326 22.80 17.68 -13.80
CA LEU A 326 23.00 16.56 -14.71
C LEU A 326 24.44 16.47 -15.22
N LYS A 327 25.09 17.59 -15.51
CA LYS A 327 26.51 17.60 -15.91
C LYS A 327 27.42 17.13 -14.78
N ALA A 328 27.21 17.66 -13.57
CA ALA A 328 27.99 17.27 -12.39
C ALA A 328 27.78 15.78 -12.01
N ALA A 329 26.60 15.22 -12.33
CA ALA A 329 26.32 13.80 -12.16
C ALA A 329 26.72 12.91 -13.34
N TYR A 330 27.42 13.45 -14.35
CA TYR A 330 27.74 12.74 -15.60
C TYR A 330 26.50 12.18 -16.32
N ALA A 331 25.32 12.75 -16.09
CA ALA A 331 24.05 12.29 -16.67
C ALA A 331 23.66 13.03 -17.95
N TYR A 332 24.25 14.21 -18.20
CA TYR A 332 23.83 15.10 -19.28
C TYR A 332 23.84 14.43 -20.66
N ASP A 333 24.95 13.76 -21.01
CA ASP A 333 25.13 13.23 -22.37
C ASP A 333 24.11 12.15 -22.72
N PHE A 334 23.90 11.17 -21.84
CA PHE A 334 22.90 10.13 -22.11
C PHE A 334 21.49 10.69 -22.09
N VAL A 335 21.19 11.65 -21.22
CA VAL A 335 19.86 12.28 -21.17
C VAL A 335 19.57 13.00 -22.47
N MET A 336 20.54 13.73 -23.02
CA MET A 336 20.39 14.45 -24.30
C MET A 336 20.33 13.54 -25.53
N GLN A 337 20.82 12.30 -25.42
CA GLN A 337 20.69 11.30 -26.48
C GLN A 337 19.30 10.63 -26.51
N LEU A 338 18.48 10.79 -25.46
CA LEU A 338 17.10 10.29 -25.46
C LEU A 338 16.22 11.14 -26.37
N GLU A 339 15.25 10.49 -27.02
CA GLU A 339 14.35 11.13 -28.01
C GLU A 339 13.68 12.42 -27.50
N LYS A 340 13.35 12.49 -26.21
CA LYS A 340 12.70 13.65 -25.57
C LYS A 340 13.59 14.38 -24.57
N GLY A 341 14.88 14.07 -24.50
CA GLY A 341 15.79 14.69 -23.53
C GLY A 341 15.28 14.58 -22.09
N LEU A 342 15.18 15.73 -21.41
CA LEU A 342 14.62 15.90 -20.06
C LEU A 342 13.17 15.42 -19.91
N ASP A 343 12.39 15.49 -20.99
CA ASP A 343 10.96 15.13 -21.01
C ASP A 343 10.73 13.65 -21.32
N THR A 344 11.79 12.84 -21.31
CA THR A 344 11.69 11.39 -21.46
C THR A 344 11.06 10.77 -20.22
N GLU A 345 9.98 10.01 -20.41
CA GLU A 345 9.32 9.26 -19.34
C GLU A 345 10.12 8.00 -18.96
N VAL A 346 10.49 7.88 -17.69
CA VAL A 346 11.32 6.76 -17.19
C VAL A 346 10.51 5.48 -16.89
N GLY A 347 9.19 5.61 -16.73
CA GLY A 347 8.26 4.52 -16.37
C GLY A 347 8.35 4.11 -14.89
N GLU A 348 7.48 3.18 -14.46
CA GLU A 348 7.45 2.69 -13.08
C GLU A 348 8.80 2.07 -12.68
N GLY A 349 9.42 2.59 -11.61
CA GLY A 349 10.75 2.16 -11.16
C GLY A 349 11.88 2.43 -12.17
N GLY A 350 11.66 3.28 -13.16
CA GLY A 350 12.67 3.63 -14.16
C GLY A 350 13.02 2.51 -15.13
N ILE A 351 12.11 1.58 -15.44
CA ILE A 351 12.39 0.37 -16.22
C ILE A 351 13.11 0.60 -17.57
N LYS A 352 13.03 1.81 -18.13
CA LYS A 352 13.68 2.17 -19.39
C LYS A 352 15.16 2.57 -19.28
N LEU A 353 15.69 2.68 -18.06
CA LEU A 353 17.07 3.11 -17.80
C LEU A 353 17.92 1.97 -17.25
N SER A 354 19.21 1.96 -17.59
CA SER A 354 20.20 1.06 -16.99
C SER A 354 20.42 1.39 -15.51
N GLY A 355 21.00 0.47 -14.74
CA GLY A 355 21.33 0.71 -13.33
C GLY A 355 22.21 1.95 -13.13
N GLY A 356 23.25 2.11 -13.94
CA GLY A 356 24.16 3.26 -13.89
C GLY A 356 23.48 4.58 -14.24
N GLN A 357 22.56 4.56 -15.21
CA GLN A 357 21.77 5.74 -15.57
C GLN A 357 20.84 6.16 -14.42
N LYS A 358 20.14 5.21 -13.79
CA LYS A 358 19.30 5.50 -12.61
C LYS A 358 20.10 6.12 -11.48
N GLN A 359 21.30 5.57 -11.23
CA GLN A 359 22.19 6.06 -10.19
C GLN A 359 22.62 7.51 -10.45
N ARG A 360 23.03 7.83 -11.68
CA ARG A 360 23.41 9.18 -12.07
C ARG A 360 22.25 10.17 -11.95
N ILE A 361 21.01 9.77 -12.27
CA ILE A 361 19.82 10.61 -12.01
C ILE A 361 19.60 10.83 -10.51
N ALA A 362 19.77 9.80 -9.67
CA ALA A 362 19.68 9.96 -8.21
C ALA A 362 20.77 10.88 -7.65
N ILE A 363 21.99 10.82 -8.21
CA ILE A 363 23.08 11.74 -7.84
C ILE A 363 22.75 13.17 -8.29
N ALA A 364 22.26 13.37 -9.53
CA ALA A 364 21.83 14.69 -10.01
C ALA A 364 20.76 15.30 -9.08
N ARG A 365 19.78 14.49 -8.63
CA ARG A 365 18.76 14.89 -7.65
C ARG A 365 19.39 15.34 -6.32
N ALA A 366 20.38 14.59 -5.82
CA ALA A 366 21.09 14.95 -4.59
C ALA A 366 21.93 16.23 -4.77
N ILE A 367 22.60 16.41 -5.91
CA ILE A 367 23.36 17.62 -6.24
C ILE A 367 22.42 18.84 -6.26
N LEU A 368 21.29 18.74 -6.97
CA LEU A 368 20.33 19.83 -7.09
C LEU A 368 19.73 20.22 -5.73
N ARG A 369 19.52 19.25 -4.83
CA ARG A 369 19.02 19.50 -3.47
C ARG A 369 20.05 20.17 -2.56
N ASN A 370 21.34 20.07 -2.88
CA ASN A 370 22.45 20.67 -2.13
C ASN A 370 22.43 20.38 -0.60
N PRO A 371 22.37 19.11 -0.18
CA PRO A 371 22.24 18.70 1.23
C PRO A 371 23.52 18.91 2.05
N ARG A 372 23.40 19.13 3.36
CA ARG A 372 24.58 19.26 4.24
C ARG A 372 25.16 17.92 4.67
N ILE A 373 24.32 16.89 4.73
CA ILE A 373 24.67 15.54 5.16
C ILE A 373 24.31 14.59 4.02
N LEU A 374 25.27 13.80 3.56
CA LEU A 374 25.08 12.81 2.51
C LEU A 374 25.06 11.41 3.10
N LEU A 375 24.05 10.65 2.72
CA LEU A 375 23.88 9.25 3.05
C LEU A 375 24.01 8.44 1.76
N LEU A 376 25.08 7.66 1.64
CA LEU A 376 25.38 6.85 0.46
C LEU A 376 25.25 5.37 0.82
N ASP A 377 24.29 4.65 0.23
CA ASP A 377 24.07 3.23 0.47
C ASP A 377 24.41 2.42 -0.78
N GLU A 378 25.58 1.77 -0.79
CA GLU A 378 26.02 0.88 -1.88
C GLU A 378 25.84 1.44 -3.31
N ALA A 379 26.07 2.74 -3.48
CA ALA A 379 25.73 3.48 -4.70
C ALA A 379 26.46 3.01 -5.98
N THR A 380 27.45 2.13 -5.90
CA THR A 380 28.18 1.56 -7.05
C THR A 380 27.97 0.06 -7.24
N SER A 381 27.11 -0.57 -6.45
CA SER A 381 26.87 -2.01 -6.55
C SER A 381 26.08 -2.35 -7.82
N ASN A 382 26.36 -3.52 -8.41
CA ASN A 382 25.68 -4.06 -9.60
C ASN A 382 25.77 -3.19 -10.87
N LEU A 383 26.83 -2.37 -11.00
CA LEU A 383 27.14 -1.59 -12.20
C LEU A 383 28.20 -2.28 -13.05
N ASP A 384 28.14 -2.07 -14.37
CA ASP A 384 29.25 -2.36 -15.28
C ASP A 384 30.42 -1.38 -15.05
N ASN A 385 31.63 -1.78 -15.47
CA ASN A 385 32.87 -1.06 -15.17
C ASN A 385 32.88 0.39 -15.70
N GLU A 386 32.26 0.67 -16.85
CA GLU A 386 32.21 2.01 -17.43
C GLU A 386 31.25 2.90 -16.63
N SER A 387 30.02 2.43 -16.41
CA SER A 387 29.03 3.12 -15.58
C SER A 387 29.52 3.35 -14.15
N GLU A 388 30.24 2.40 -13.57
CA GLU A 388 30.80 2.53 -12.22
C GLU A 388 31.77 3.70 -12.12
N ARG A 389 32.66 3.88 -13.11
CA ARG A 389 33.63 4.97 -13.09
C ARG A 389 32.95 6.34 -13.12
N GLU A 390 31.95 6.51 -13.98
CA GLU A 390 31.19 7.77 -14.06
C GLU A 390 30.44 8.06 -12.76
N VAL A 391 29.80 7.03 -12.17
CA VAL A 391 29.11 7.15 -10.89
C VAL A 391 30.09 7.50 -9.76
N GLN A 392 31.28 6.90 -9.71
CA GLN A 392 32.29 7.23 -8.71
C GLN A 392 32.76 8.68 -8.82
N LEU A 393 33.00 9.19 -10.04
CA LEU A 393 33.37 10.59 -10.25
C LEU A 393 32.25 11.54 -9.79
N ALA A 394 31.00 11.23 -10.13
CA ALA A 394 29.83 11.98 -9.70
C ALA A 394 29.69 12.00 -8.16
N LEU A 395 29.93 10.87 -7.48
CA LEU A 395 29.91 10.79 -6.02
C LEU A 395 31.04 11.58 -5.38
N GLN A 396 32.26 11.52 -5.93
CA GLN A 396 33.39 12.31 -5.44
C GLN A 396 33.10 13.81 -5.49
N GLU A 397 32.48 14.29 -6.57
CA GLU A 397 32.06 15.68 -6.68
C GLU A 397 30.98 16.03 -5.66
N LEU A 398 29.96 15.18 -5.52
CA LEU A 398 28.87 15.37 -4.58
C LEU A 398 29.37 15.44 -3.13
N MET A 399 30.37 14.64 -2.76
CA MET A 399 30.92 14.53 -1.39
C MET A 399 31.75 15.73 -0.92
N LYS A 400 32.23 16.60 -1.83
CA LYS A 400 33.08 17.73 -1.47
C LYS A 400 32.40 18.66 -0.47
N ASP A 401 33.14 19.06 0.56
CA ASP A 401 32.73 20.01 1.61
C ASP A 401 31.44 19.65 2.36
N ARG A 402 31.11 18.34 2.45
CA ARG A 402 29.90 17.84 3.12
C ARG A 402 30.23 16.74 4.12
N MET A 403 29.41 16.63 5.17
CA MET A 403 29.45 15.44 6.03
C MET A 403 28.90 14.26 5.22
N THR A 404 29.70 13.22 5.02
CA THR A 404 29.28 12.06 4.22
C THR A 404 29.34 10.80 5.06
N ILE A 405 28.27 10.02 5.05
CA ILE A 405 28.18 8.71 5.67
C ILE A 405 27.96 7.67 4.59
N ILE A 406 28.88 6.72 4.48
CA ILE A 406 28.89 5.71 3.42
C ILE A 406 28.67 4.34 4.03
N ILE A 407 27.67 3.62 3.54
CA ILE A 407 27.56 2.17 3.72
C ILE A 407 28.20 1.54 2.49
N ALA A 408 29.30 0.82 2.69
CA ALA A 408 30.01 0.20 1.58
C ALA A 408 30.18 -1.29 1.77
N HIS A 409 30.05 -1.99 0.65
CA HIS A 409 30.40 -3.40 0.50
C HIS A 409 31.68 -3.60 -0.34
N ARG A 410 32.16 -2.53 -0.99
CA ARG A 410 33.42 -2.50 -1.75
C ARG A 410 34.46 -1.68 -1.02
N LEU A 411 35.68 -2.22 -0.93
CA LEU A 411 36.81 -1.56 -0.30
C LEU A 411 37.24 -0.30 -1.02
N SER A 412 37.19 -0.29 -2.35
CA SER A 412 37.54 0.86 -3.20
C SER A 412 36.80 2.14 -2.80
N THR A 413 35.58 2.03 -2.27
CA THR A 413 34.75 3.17 -1.85
C THR A 413 35.10 3.69 -0.44
N ILE A 414 35.78 2.91 0.40
CA ILE A 414 36.04 3.25 1.81
C ILE A 414 37.51 3.46 2.17
N ILE A 415 38.44 3.10 1.29
CA ILE A 415 39.88 3.30 1.53
C ILE A 415 40.20 4.77 1.81
N ASN A 416 39.51 5.69 1.12
CA ASN A 416 39.71 7.13 1.24
C ASN A 416 38.82 7.80 2.30
N ALA A 417 38.09 7.04 3.11
CA ALA A 417 37.27 7.61 4.18
C ALA A 417 38.16 8.17 5.31
N ASP A 418 37.82 9.35 5.82
CA ASP A 418 38.52 9.95 6.97
C ASP A 418 38.39 9.08 8.24
N GLN A 419 37.28 8.36 8.36
CA GLN A 419 37.00 7.43 9.46
C GLN A 419 36.25 6.21 8.96
N ILE A 420 36.62 5.03 9.45
CA ILE A 420 35.92 3.77 9.21
C ILE A 420 35.46 3.22 10.57
N LEU A 421 34.19 2.84 10.64
CA LEU A 421 33.56 2.20 11.78
C LEU A 421 33.15 0.78 11.41
N ILE A 422 33.63 -0.19 12.18
CA ILE A 422 33.36 -1.61 11.99
C ILE A 422 32.35 -2.07 13.03
N PHE A 423 31.26 -2.68 12.55
CA PHE A 423 30.20 -3.21 13.39
C PHE A 423 30.07 -4.72 13.21
N GLU A 424 30.02 -5.45 14.33
CA GLU A 424 29.80 -6.89 14.40
C GLU A 424 28.72 -7.18 15.46
N ASP A 425 27.72 -7.98 15.10
CA ASP A 425 26.58 -8.35 15.96
C ASP A 425 25.88 -7.18 16.70
N GLY A 426 25.87 -6.01 16.05
CA GLY A 426 25.24 -4.78 16.54
C GLY A 426 26.10 -3.94 17.48
N GLN A 427 27.38 -4.29 17.64
CA GLN A 427 28.34 -3.57 18.48
C GLN A 427 29.44 -2.95 17.61
N LEU A 428 30.04 -1.85 18.09
CA LEU A 428 31.19 -1.23 17.44
C LEU A 428 32.46 -1.98 17.88
N THR A 429 33.13 -2.66 16.94
CA THR A 429 34.35 -3.46 17.22
C THR A 429 35.63 -2.79 16.74
N GLY A 430 35.54 -1.85 15.79
CA GLY A 430 36.70 -1.11 15.30
C GLY A 430 36.37 0.32 14.89
N GLN A 431 37.31 1.24 15.13
CA GLN A 431 37.25 2.64 14.70
C GLN A 431 38.66 3.12 14.32
N GLY A 432 38.80 3.73 13.14
CA GLY A 432 40.07 4.32 12.71
C GLY A 432 40.15 4.58 11.21
N THR A 433 41.34 4.90 10.72
CA THR A 433 41.63 5.01 9.28
C THR A 433 41.89 3.64 8.66
N HIS A 434 41.88 3.57 7.33
CA HIS A 434 42.23 2.36 6.59
C HIS A 434 43.55 1.72 7.08
N GLU A 435 44.62 2.53 7.17
CA GLU A 435 45.95 2.06 7.56
C GLU A 435 45.98 1.52 9.01
N ALA A 436 45.24 2.16 9.91
CA ALA A 436 45.16 1.74 11.31
C ALA A 436 44.42 0.40 11.43
N LEU A 437 43.23 0.29 10.83
CA LEU A 437 42.40 -0.91 10.92
C LEU A 437 43.01 -2.11 10.17
N LEU A 438 43.76 -1.87 9.10
CA LEU A 438 44.49 -2.93 8.41
C LEU A 438 45.57 -3.56 9.29
N LYS A 439 46.10 -2.83 10.29
CA LYS A 439 47.07 -3.37 11.25
C LYS A 439 46.39 -3.98 12.47
N THR A 440 45.27 -3.42 12.92
CA THR A 440 44.71 -3.70 14.25
C THR A 440 43.44 -4.56 14.26
N HIS A 441 42.68 -4.65 13.16
CA HIS A 441 41.35 -5.26 13.16
C HIS A 441 41.26 -6.53 12.28
N PRO A 442 41.09 -7.74 12.85
CA PRO A 442 41.09 -8.99 12.09
C PRO A 442 40.02 -9.06 10.99
N TYR A 443 38.79 -8.63 11.26
CA TYR A 443 37.72 -8.62 10.26
C TYR A 443 38.03 -7.70 9.08
N TYR A 444 38.65 -6.54 9.34
CA TYR A 444 39.02 -5.59 8.28
C TYR A 444 40.13 -6.15 7.41
N GLN A 445 41.12 -6.82 8.01
CA GLN A 445 42.17 -7.53 7.29
C GLN A 445 41.60 -8.64 6.41
N GLN A 446 40.62 -9.39 6.91
CA GLN A 446 39.96 -10.43 6.13
C GLN A 446 39.18 -9.83 4.95
N LEU A 447 38.44 -8.75 5.18
CA LEU A 447 37.73 -8.02 4.13
C LEU A 447 38.72 -7.52 3.06
N TRP A 448 39.85 -6.93 3.49
CA TRP A 448 40.93 -6.46 2.61
C TRP A 448 41.49 -7.57 1.72
N ARG A 449 41.83 -8.72 2.33
CA ARG A 449 42.37 -9.88 1.59
C ARG A 449 41.38 -10.41 0.56
N LYS A 450 40.09 -10.46 0.88
CA LYS A 450 39.05 -10.87 -0.08
C LYS A 450 38.89 -9.87 -1.21
N GLY A 451 38.81 -8.58 -0.90
CA GLY A 451 38.65 -7.53 -1.92
C GLY A 451 39.85 -7.35 -2.85
N HIS A 452 41.04 -7.81 -2.46
CA HIS A 452 42.24 -7.85 -3.31
C HIS A 452 42.33 -9.09 -4.22
N LEU A 453 41.49 -10.11 -3.99
CA LEU A 453 41.44 -11.31 -4.84
C LEU A 453 40.38 -11.20 -5.95
N ASP A 454 39.43 -10.28 -5.80
CA ASP A 454 38.29 -10.07 -6.71
C ASP A 454 38.44 -8.86 -7.65
N GLY A 455 39.58 -8.14 -7.61
CA GLY A 455 39.91 -7.02 -8.50
C GLY A 455 41.30 -7.19 -9.10
#